data_AF-A0A377F815-F1
#
_entry.id   AF-A0A377F815-F1
#
_cell.length_a   1.000
_cell.length_b   1.000
_cell.length_c   1.000
_cell.angle_alpha   90.00
_cell.angle_beta   90.00
_cell.angle_gamma   90.00
#
_symmetry.space_group_name_H-M   'P 1'
#
loop_
_entity.id
_entity.type
_entity.pdbx_description
1 polymer ?
#
loop_
_entity_poly.entity_id
_entity_poly.type
_entity_poly.pdbx_seq_one_letter_code
_entity_poly.pdbx_strand_id
1 'polypeptide(L)'
;MMNTEGNNGNKPLGLWNVVSIGIGAMVGAGIFALLGQAALLMEASTWVAFAFGGIVAMFSGYAYARLGASYPSNGGIIDFFRRGLGNGVFSLALSLLYLLTLAVSIAMVARAFGAYAVQFFA
;
A
#
# COMPACT_ATOMS: atom_id res chain seq x y z
N MET A 1 21.25 -19.10 23.57
CA MET A 1 20.07 -19.89 23.15
C MET A 1 18.93 -19.51 24.07
N MET A 2 17.91 -18.83 23.57
CA MET A 2 16.67 -18.63 24.34
C MET A 2 15.51 -18.77 23.37
N ASN A 3 15.00 -19.99 23.32
CA ASN A 3 13.73 -20.32 22.70
C ASN A 3 12.62 -19.76 23.60
N THR A 4 11.59 -19.18 22.99
CA THR A 4 10.29 -19.03 23.64
C THR A 4 9.22 -19.20 22.57
N GLU A 5 8.92 -20.46 22.29
CA GLU A 5 7.60 -20.88 21.84
C GLU A 5 6.57 -20.51 22.93
N GLY A 6 5.48 -19.85 22.51
CA GLY A 6 4.42 -19.43 23.42
C GLY A 6 3.44 -18.44 22.82
N ASN A 7 2.28 -18.99 22.41
CA ASN A 7 0.96 -18.36 22.29
C ASN A 7 0.59 -17.58 20.99
N ASN A 8 -0.24 -18.24 20.18
CA ASN A 8 -1.03 -17.68 19.08
C ASN A 8 -2.09 -16.71 19.63
N GLY A 9 -2.08 -15.46 19.17
CA GLY A 9 -3.22 -14.57 19.36
C GLY A 9 -2.97 -13.10 19.03
N ASN A 10 -1.98 -12.43 19.64
CA ASN A 10 -1.90 -10.96 19.58
C ASN A 10 -0.49 -10.40 19.88
N LYS A 11 0.57 -10.92 19.24
CA LYS A 11 1.89 -10.27 19.35
C LYS A 11 1.90 -8.98 18.50
N PRO A 12 2.16 -7.80 19.10
CA PRO A 12 2.25 -6.58 18.33
C PRO A 12 3.39 -6.70 17.32
N LEU A 13 3.12 -6.29 16.08
CA LEU A 13 4.13 -6.30 15.02
C LEU A 13 5.25 -5.32 15.40
N GLY A 14 6.50 -5.81 15.44
CA GLY A 14 7.65 -4.95 15.64
C GLY A 14 7.86 -3.99 14.46
N LEU A 15 8.55 -2.88 14.68
CA LEU A 15 8.80 -1.83 13.67
C LEU A 15 9.35 -2.41 12.36
N TRP A 16 10.37 -3.27 12.46
CA TRP A 16 10.99 -3.92 11.30
C TRP A 16 10.01 -4.79 10.49
N ASN A 17 9.06 -5.43 11.17
CA ASN A 17 8.07 -6.27 10.49
C ASN A 17 7.03 -5.41 9.76
N VAL A 18 6.63 -4.28 10.32
CA VAL A 18 5.70 -3.34 9.66
C VAL A 18 6.38 -2.65 8.47
N VAL A 19 7.65 -2.25 8.64
CA VAL A 19 8.45 -1.64 7.57
C VAL A 19 8.65 -2.62 6.41
N SER A 20 8.98 -3.89 6.68
CA SER A 20 9.14 -4.89 5.62
C SER A 20 7.84 -5.16 4.87
N ILE A 21 6.70 -5.22 5.57
CA ILE A 21 5.37 -5.34 4.94
C ILE A 21 5.10 -4.15 4.03
N GLY A 22 5.37 -2.92 4.51
CA GLY A 22 5.17 -1.70 3.73
C GLY A 22 6.05 -1.65 2.47
N ILE A 23 7.34 -1.93 2.60
CA ILE A 23 8.28 -1.94 1.47
C ILE A 23 7.88 -3.05 0.48
N GLY A 24 7.58 -4.25 0.96
CA GLY A 24 7.15 -5.37 0.12
C GLY A 24 5.89 -5.05 -0.69
N ALA A 25 4.89 -4.43 -0.05
CA ALA A 25 3.66 -4.00 -0.73
C ALA A 25 3.92 -2.93 -1.80
N MET A 26 4.74 -1.91 -1.50
CA MET A 26 5.03 -0.82 -2.44
C MET A 26 5.89 -1.28 -3.62
N VAL A 27 6.92 -2.09 -3.38
CA VAL A 27 7.78 -2.63 -4.44
C VAL A 27 7.01 -3.63 -5.31
N GLY A 28 6.23 -4.52 -4.69
CA GLY A 28 5.41 -5.50 -5.41
C GLY A 28 4.37 -4.84 -6.32
N ALA A 29 3.54 -3.95 -5.77
CA ALA A 29 2.48 -3.32 -6.54
C ALA A 29 2.98 -2.21 -7.49
N GLY A 30 3.98 -1.43 -7.08
CA GLY A 30 4.48 -0.31 -7.88
C GLY A 30 5.46 -0.77 -8.96
N ILE A 31 6.59 -1.36 -8.55
CA ILE A 31 7.70 -1.63 -9.47
C ILE A 31 7.33 -2.73 -10.46
N PHE A 32 6.82 -3.85 -9.97
CA PHE A 32 6.54 -4.98 -10.86
C PHE A 32 5.31 -4.74 -11.75
N ALA A 33 4.30 -4.00 -11.30
CA ALA A 33 3.09 -3.79 -12.09
C ALA A 33 3.12 -2.56 -13.00
N LEU A 34 3.83 -1.48 -12.63
CA LEU A 34 3.77 -0.20 -13.36
C LEU A 34 5.09 0.24 -13.98
N LEU A 35 6.24 -0.13 -13.41
CA LEU A 35 7.52 0.45 -13.84
C LEU A 35 7.80 0.18 -15.33
N GLY A 36 7.51 -1.03 -15.81
CA GLY A 36 7.70 -1.37 -17.22
C GLY A 36 6.89 -0.47 -18.16
N GLN A 37 5.65 -0.15 -17.79
CA GLN A 37 4.78 0.70 -18.59
C GLN A 37 5.20 2.18 -18.53
N ALA A 38 5.69 2.64 -17.37
CA ALA A 38 6.28 3.97 -17.22
C ALA A 38 7.61 4.12 -17.96
N ALA A 39 8.42 3.05 -18.03
CA ALA A 39 9.68 3.03 -18.77
C ALA A 39 9.46 3.16 -20.29
N LEU A 40 8.41 2.52 -20.83
CA LEU A 40 8.06 2.67 -22.24
C LEU A 40 7.58 4.08 -22.60
N LEU A 41 7.00 4.81 -21.64
CA LEU A 41 6.42 6.14 -21.88
C LEU A 41 7.41 7.28 -21.72
N MET A 42 8.35 7.15 -20.76
CA MET A 42 9.28 8.23 -20.39
C MET A 42 10.74 7.89 -20.69
N GLU A 43 11.04 6.66 -21.11
CA GLU A 43 12.36 6.17 -21.49
C GLU A 43 13.45 6.55 -20.46
N ALA A 44 14.36 7.46 -20.81
CA ALA A 44 15.44 7.89 -19.92
C ALA A 44 14.99 8.80 -18.76
N SER A 45 13.78 9.36 -18.83
CA SER A 45 13.26 10.33 -17.84
C SER A 45 12.42 9.68 -16.73
N THR A 46 12.25 8.35 -16.74
CA THR A 46 11.43 7.63 -15.75
C THR A 46 11.91 7.84 -14.32
N TRP A 47 13.22 7.99 -14.08
CA TRP A 47 13.76 8.25 -12.74
C TRP A 47 13.32 9.60 -12.17
N VAL A 48 13.15 10.63 -13.02
CA VAL A 48 12.68 11.96 -12.60
C VAL A 48 11.23 11.88 -12.15
N ALA A 49 10.39 11.16 -12.91
CA ALA A 49 9.00 10.94 -12.54
C ALA A 49 8.88 10.14 -11.24
N PHE A 50 9.74 9.15 -11.03
CA PHE A 50 9.81 8.40 -9.79
C PHE A 50 10.24 9.27 -8.60
N ALA A 51 11.21 10.16 -8.79
CA ALA A 51 11.64 11.10 -7.75
C ALA A 51 10.51 12.05 -7.35
N PHE A 52 9.81 12.63 -8.34
CA PHE A 52 8.66 13.50 -8.08
C PHE A 52 7.51 12.75 -7.39
N GLY A 53 7.18 11.54 -7.86
CA GLY A 53 6.19 10.67 -7.24
C GLY A 53 6.55 10.31 -5.79
N GLY A 54 7.83 10.05 -5.54
CA GLY A 54 8.36 9.78 -4.20
C GLY A 54 8.21 10.97 -3.25
N ILE A 55 8.46 12.20 -3.71
CA ILE A 55 8.25 13.41 -2.91
C ILE A 55 6.78 13.56 -2.52
N VAL A 56 5.86 13.40 -3.47
CA VAL A 56 4.41 13.48 -3.21
C VAL A 56 3.95 12.38 -2.25
N ALA A 57 4.48 11.16 -2.43
CA ALA A 57 4.22 10.03 -1.55
C ALA A 57 4.74 10.28 -0.13
N MET A 58 5.89 10.96 0.02
CA MET A 58 6.46 11.30 1.33
C MET A 58 5.56 12.26 2.12
N PHE A 59 5.03 13.30 1.47
CA PHE A 59 4.06 14.21 2.10
C PHE A 59 2.79 13.46 2.52
N SER A 60 2.27 12.60 1.65
CA SER A 60 1.08 11.79 1.92
C SER A 60 1.32 10.81 3.08
N GLY A 61 2.46 10.11 3.05
CA GLY A 61 2.87 9.17 4.08
C GLY A 61 3.06 9.84 5.44
N TYR A 62 3.62 11.05 5.48
CA TYR A 62 3.74 11.82 6.72
C TYR A 62 2.38 12.19 7.32
N ALA A 63 1.42 12.62 6.49
CA ALA A 63 0.06 12.90 6.93
C ALA A 63 -0.61 11.65 7.52
N TYR A 64 -0.50 10.50 6.85
CA TYR A 64 -1.04 9.24 7.35
C TYR A 64 -0.33 8.73 8.61
N ALA A 65 1.00 8.91 8.72
CA ALA A 65 1.75 8.55 9.92
C ALA A 65 1.28 9.36 11.14
N ARG A 66 1.07 10.67 10.99
CA ARG A 66 0.51 11.53 12.05
C ARG A 66 -0.92 11.14 12.43
N LEU A 67 -1.77 10.84 11.45
CA LEU A 67 -3.14 10.39 11.70
C LEU A 67 -3.16 9.05 12.44
N GLY A 68 -2.33 8.09 12.03
CA GLY A 68 -2.20 6.79 12.69
C GLY A 68 -1.67 6.90 14.11
N ALA A 69 -0.73 7.81 14.38
CA ALA A 69 -0.23 8.08 15.73
C ALA A 69 -1.27 8.76 16.62
N SER A 70 -2.10 9.66 16.06
CA SER A 70 -3.12 10.39 16.81
C SER A 70 -4.38 9.55 17.08
N TYR A 71 -4.70 8.63 16.18
CA TYR A 71 -5.90 7.79 16.25
C TYR A 71 -5.54 6.32 16.04
N PRO A 72 -5.00 5.63 17.07
CA PRO A 72 -4.74 4.21 17.01
C PRO A 72 -6.08 3.45 16.98
N SER A 73 -6.53 3.07 15.77
CA SER A 73 -7.73 2.29 15.55
C SER A 73 -7.46 1.15 14.57
N ASN A 74 -8.09 0.00 14.81
CA ASN A 74 -7.92 -1.20 13.97
C ASN A 74 -8.64 -1.09 12.61
N GLY A 75 -9.51 -0.09 12.40
CA GLY A 75 -10.27 0.09 11.14
C GLY A 75 -9.53 0.85 10.04
N GLY A 76 -8.28 1.27 10.28
CA GLY A 76 -7.41 1.87 9.26
C GLY A 76 -7.99 3.13 8.61
N ILE A 77 -7.80 3.29 7.29
CA ILE A 77 -8.17 4.51 6.55
C ILE A 77 -9.70 4.76 6.57
N ILE A 78 -10.50 3.70 6.64
CA ILE A 78 -11.97 3.80 6.70
C ILE A 78 -12.42 4.50 7.99
N ASP A 79 -11.74 4.25 9.10
CA ASP A 79 -12.01 4.95 10.37
C ASP A 79 -11.62 6.43 10.29
N PHE A 80 -10.60 6.79 9.52
CA PHE A 80 -10.27 8.20 9.29
C PHE A 80 -11.38 8.91 8.49
N PHE A 81 -11.99 8.24 7.51
CA PHE A 81 -13.15 8.81 6.80
C PHE A 81 -14.36 8.97 7.70
N ARG A 82 -14.65 8.01 8.58
CA ARG A 82 -15.77 8.11 9.53
C ARG A 82 -15.56 9.22 10.57
N ARG A 83 -14.33 9.40 11.05
CA ARG A 83 -14.01 10.43 12.05
C ARG A 83 -13.89 11.83 11.44
N GLY A 84 -13.32 11.95 10.24
CA GLY A 84 -13.12 13.25 9.58
C GLY A 84 -14.39 13.81 8.91
N LEU A 85 -15.26 12.95 8.38
CA LEU A 85 -16.46 13.35 7.63
C LEU A 85 -17.77 13.03 8.36
N GLY A 86 -17.69 12.40 9.54
CA GLY A 86 -18.84 11.94 10.32
C GLY A 86 -19.53 10.69 9.76
N ASN A 87 -20.60 10.27 10.42
CA ASN A 87 -21.43 9.13 10.00
C ASN A 87 -22.46 9.55 8.93
N GLY A 88 -21.97 9.91 7.75
CA GLY A 88 -22.79 10.31 6.59
C GLY A 88 -22.64 9.37 5.39
N VAL A 89 -23.54 9.52 4.42
CA VAL A 89 -23.49 8.83 3.12
C VAL A 89 -22.16 9.06 2.40
N PHE A 90 -21.56 10.24 2.59
CA PHE A 90 -20.25 10.59 2.03
C PHE A 90 -19.10 9.72 2.57
N SER A 91 -19.09 9.44 3.87
CA SER A 91 -18.06 8.57 4.49
C SER A 91 -18.22 7.13 4.01
N LEU A 92 -19.45 6.65 3.87
CA LEU A 92 -19.76 5.34 3.28
C LEU A 92 -19.29 5.26 1.82
N ALA A 93 -19.60 6.28 1.02
CA ALA A 93 -19.20 6.34 -0.39
C ALA A 93 -17.68 6.32 -0.56
N LEU A 94 -16.94 7.09 0.22
CA LEU A 94 -15.47 7.07 0.22
C LEU A 94 -14.90 5.72 0.65
N SER A 95 -15.52 5.09 1.65
CA SER A 95 -15.11 3.77 2.13
C SER A 95 -15.32 2.70 1.06
N LEU A 96 -16.44 2.74 0.34
CA LEU A 96 -16.73 1.85 -0.79
C LEU A 96 -15.77 2.10 -1.97
N LEU A 97 -15.50 3.37 -2.29
CA LEU A 97 -14.54 3.73 -3.33
C LEU A 97 -13.13 3.24 -3.00
N TYR A 98 -12.74 3.33 -1.72
CA TYR A 98 -11.47 2.79 -1.24
C TYR A 98 -11.41 1.26 -1.37
N LEU A 99 -12.47 0.55 -1.02
CA LEU A 99 -12.56 -0.90 -1.22
C LEU A 99 -12.48 -1.30 -2.70
N LEU A 100 -13.13 -0.55 -3.60
CA LEU A 100 -12.99 -0.75 -5.04
C LEU A 100 -11.56 -0.52 -5.51
N THR A 101 -10.90 0.52 -4.99
CA THR A 101 -9.49 0.80 -5.31
C THR A 101 -8.58 -0.35 -4.89
N LEU A 102 -8.81 -0.93 -3.70
CA LEU A 102 -8.11 -2.13 -3.24
C LEU A 102 -8.35 -3.32 -4.16
N ALA A 103 -9.59 -3.57 -4.59
CA ALA A 103 -9.92 -4.65 -5.51
C ALA A 103 -9.21 -4.49 -6.87
N VAL A 104 -9.22 -3.28 -7.44
CA VAL A 104 -8.50 -2.96 -8.68
C VAL A 104 -6.99 -3.14 -8.50
N SER A 105 -6.45 -2.72 -7.36
CA SER A 105 -5.03 -2.89 -7.04
C SER A 105 -4.62 -4.36 -7.00
N ILE A 106 -5.44 -5.22 -6.39
CA ILE A 106 -5.19 -6.68 -6.36
C ILE A 106 -5.25 -7.27 -7.77
N ALA A 107 -6.25 -6.90 -8.57
CA ALA A 107 -6.38 -7.37 -9.96
C ALA A 107 -5.18 -6.95 -10.81
N MET A 108 -4.69 -5.74 -10.60
CA MET A 108 -3.51 -5.20 -11.28
C MET A 108 -2.23 -5.97 -10.91
N VAL A 109 -2.00 -6.25 -9.63
CA VAL A 109 -0.87 -7.07 -9.18
C VAL A 109 -0.97 -8.49 -9.75
N ALA A 110 -2.16 -9.08 -9.76
CA ALA A 110 -2.39 -10.40 -10.35
C ALA A 110 -2.08 -10.42 -11.85
N ARG A 111 -2.48 -9.39 -12.60
CA ARG A 111 -2.14 -9.24 -14.03
C ARG A 111 -0.63 -9.14 -14.25
N ALA A 112 0.06 -8.34 -13.44
CA ALA A 112 1.52 -8.22 -13.52
C ALA A 112 2.20 -9.56 -13.26
N PHE A 113 1.79 -10.27 -12.21
CA PHE A 113 2.30 -11.60 -11.89
C PHE A 113 2.07 -12.59 -13.04
N GLY A 114 0.86 -12.62 -13.61
CA GLY A 114 0.54 -13.47 -14.76
C GLY A 114 1.42 -13.18 -15.98
N ALA A 115 1.70 -11.90 -16.26
CA ALA A 115 2.58 -11.51 -17.36
C ALA A 115 4.01 -12.04 -17.17
N TYR A 116 4.58 -11.94 -15.96
CA TYR A 116 5.90 -12.51 -15.67
C TYR A 116 5.90 -14.04 -15.68
N ALA A 117 4.84 -14.68 -15.18
CA ALA A 117 4.73 -16.14 -15.16
C ALA A 117 4.74 -16.71 -16.59
N VAL A 118 4.00 -16.10 -17.53
CA VAL A 118 4.01 -16.54 -18.93
C VAL A 118 5.40 -16.42 -19.54
N GLN A 119 6.13 -15.33 -19.28
CA GLN A 119 7.51 -15.19 -19.79
C GLN A 119 8.49 -16.20 -19.18
N PHE A 120 8.19 -16.74 -18.00
CA PHE A 120 9.04 -17.72 -17.34
C PHE A 120 8.79 -19.15 -17.83
N PHE A 121 7.56 -19.47 -18.23
CA PHE A 121 7.16 -20.81 -18.69
C PHE A 121 7.05 -20.94 -20.22
N ALA A 122 7.18 -19.85 -20.98
CA ALA A 122 7.24 -19.83 -22.44
C ALA A 122 8.69 -19.81 -22.93
#